data_AF-A0A923VS79-F1
#
_entry.id   AF-A0A923VS79-F1
#
_cell.length_a   1.000
_cell.length_b   1.000
_cell.length_c   1.000
_cell.angle_alpha   90.00
_cell.angle_beta   90.00
_cell.angle_gamma   90.00
#
_symmetry.space_group_name_H-M   'P 1'
#
loop_
_entity.id
_entity.type
_entity.pdbx_description
1 polymer ?
#
loop_
_entity_poly.entity_id
_entity_poly.type
_entity_poly.pdbx_seq_one_letter_code
_entity_poly.pdbx_strand_id
1 'polypeptide(L)'
;MERKSHNKYFYLNYFVFLFLLSCNENEKDINLGNNFYYIPFQEIIFDVTAFGGNGIYQCKNNEKIPVILPDIEEYKYNSEFIIAKQNFNFEESTRLIENMLFMPKLYFTYNKKFINLNENFLEKLDKTEQNSIYSEKFTIGLLKNTSVFEKMRINKENYYIIEKKALKIYGPLSISEFKKTKQNLNINLNFD
;
A
#
# COMPACT_ATOMS: atom_id res chain seq x y z
N MET A 1 -15.51 10.40 64.66
CA MET A 1 -15.82 11.09 63.40
C MET A 1 -14.74 10.70 62.39
N GLU A 2 -14.82 9.49 61.86
CA GLU A 2 -13.78 8.90 61.00
C GLU A 2 -14.06 9.27 59.53
N ARG A 3 -13.19 10.08 58.94
CA ARG A 3 -13.26 10.44 57.52
C ARG A 3 -12.75 9.25 56.70
N LYS A 4 -13.66 8.59 55.98
CA LYS A 4 -13.39 7.59 54.95
C LYS A 4 -12.40 8.13 53.91
N SER A 5 -11.11 7.80 54.03
CA SER A 5 -10.07 8.15 53.04
C SER A 5 -9.95 7.10 51.91
N HIS A 6 -11.04 6.39 51.59
CA HIS A 6 -10.97 5.24 50.68
C HIS A 6 -11.19 5.56 49.19
N ASN A 7 -11.48 6.80 48.80
CA ASN A 7 -11.87 7.08 47.42
C ASN A 7 -10.75 7.54 46.48
N LYS A 8 -9.68 8.21 46.95
CA LYS A 8 -8.70 8.82 46.04
C LYS A 8 -7.86 7.81 45.25
N TYR A 9 -7.45 6.70 45.87
CA TYR A 9 -6.63 5.68 45.21
C TYR A 9 -7.42 4.82 44.22
N PHE A 10 -8.73 4.68 44.40
CA PHE A 10 -9.58 3.93 43.48
C PHE A 10 -9.78 4.69 42.16
N TYR A 11 -10.04 6.00 42.23
CA TYR A 11 -10.13 6.85 41.04
C TYR A 11 -8.79 6.97 40.32
N LEU A 12 -7.66 7.04 41.04
CA LEU A 12 -6.34 7.09 40.43
C LEU A 12 -5.99 5.79 39.68
N ASN A 13 -6.28 4.62 40.28
CA ASN A 13 -6.07 3.33 39.60
C ASN A 13 -7.00 3.15 38.40
N TYR A 14 -8.26 3.63 38.48
CA TYR A 14 -9.19 3.60 37.35
C TYR A 14 -8.72 4.50 36.19
N PHE A 15 -8.20 5.69 36.50
CA PHE A 15 -7.66 6.61 35.50
C PHE A 15 -6.40 6.06 34.82
N VAL A 16 -5.52 5.39 35.57
CA VAL A 16 -4.35 4.68 35.01
C VAL A 16 -4.76 3.48 34.15
N PHE A 17 -5.82 2.76 34.51
CA PHE A 17 -6.35 1.65 33.70
C PHE A 17 -6.97 2.11 32.37
N LEU A 18 -7.58 3.30 32.35
CA LEU A 18 -8.10 3.91 31.12
C LEU A 18 -6.98 4.30 30.13
N PHE A 19 -5.82 4.72 30.61
CA PHE A 19 -4.65 4.97 29.74
C PHE A 19 -4.03 3.68 29.18
N LEU A 20 -4.13 2.55 29.88
CA LEU A 20 -3.65 1.26 29.37
C LEU A 20 -4.53 0.68 28.25
N LEU A 21 -5.78 1.15 28.13
CA LEU A 21 -6.68 0.78 27.03
C LEU A 21 -6.58 1.76 25.84
N SER A 22 -5.84 2.88 25.96
CA SER A 22 -5.72 3.89 24.90
C SER A 22 -4.53 3.68 23.96
N CYS A 23 -3.82 2.55 24.05
CA CYS A 23 -2.81 2.15 23.06
C CYS A 23 -3.28 0.89 22.35
N ASN A 24 -4.22 1.01 21.41
CA ASN A 24 -4.50 -0.09 20.49
C ASN A 24 -5.15 0.39 19.19
N GLU A 25 -4.50 1.32 18.50
CA GLU A 25 -4.87 1.68 17.12
C GLU A 25 -3.64 1.63 16.20
N ASN A 26 -2.87 0.54 16.25
CA ASN A 26 -2.16 0.14 15.03
C ASN A 26 -3.21 -0.58 14.19
N GLU A 27 -3.66 0.04 13.11
CA GLU A 27 -4.50 -0.64 12.13
C GLU A 27 -3.77 -1.92 11.67
N LYS A 28 -4.26 -3.08 12.12
CA LYS A 28 -3.54 -4.35 11.95
C LYS A 28 -3.50 -4.73 10.47
N ASP A 29 -2.31 -5.06 9.97
CA ASP A 29 -2.11 -5.72 8.68
C ASP A 29 -3.11 -6.88 8.53
N ILE A 30 -3.93 -6.85 7.48
CA ILE A 30 -4.97 -7.85 7.22
C ILE A 30 -4.35 -8.93 6.33
N ASN A 31 -4.16 -10.13 6.87
CA ASN A 31 -3.65 -11.28 6.13
C ASN A 31 -4.69 -11.73 5.08
N LEU A 32 -4.33 -11.62 3.81
CA LEU A 32 -5.16 -12.05 2.68
C LEU A 32 -4.82 -13.49 2.24
N GLY A 33 -3.85 -14.16 2.85
CA GLY A 33 -3.40 -15.51 2.48
C GLY A 33 -2.30 -15.52 1.40
N ASN A 34 -1.56 -16.63 1.29
CA ASN A 34 -0.41 -16.79 0.38
C ASN A 34 0.63 -15.64 0.49
N ASN A 35 0.89 -15.19 1.71
CA ASN A 35 1.78 -14.07 2.04
C ASN A 35 1.35 -12.72 1.44
N PHE A 36 0.09 -12.56 1.06
CA PHE A 36 -0.47 -11.24 0.72
C PHE A 36 -1.11 -10.60 1.95
N TYR A 37 -0.91 -9.29 2.07
CA TYR A 37 -1.44 -8.49 3.18
C TYR A 37 -2.03 -7.21 2.62
N TYR A 38 -3.23 -6.86 3.09
CA TYR A 38 -3.73 -5.50 2.98
C TYR A 38 -3.19 -4.72 4.17
N ILE A 39 -2.53 -3.61 3.90
CA ILE A 39 -2.00 -2.71 4.90
C ILE A 39 -2.87 -1.46 4.83
N PRO A 40 -3.75 -1.22 5.82
CA PRO A 40 -4.73 -0.15 5.79
C PRO A 40 -4.10 1.24 5.90
N PHE A 41 -2.94 1.33 6.55
CA PHE A 41 -2.16 2.53 6.59
C PHE A 41 -0.71 2.17 6.89
N GLN A 42 0.21 2.69 6.08
CA GLN A 42 1.62 2.53 6.38
C GLN A 42 2.09 3.55 7.41
N GLU A 43 1.90 3.23 8.69
CA GLU A 43 2.49 4.03 9.79
C GLU A 43 4.03 4.00 9.79
N ILE A 44 4.66 3.03 9.11
CA ILE A 44 6.07 2.64 9.27
C ILE A 44 7.04 3.83 9.08
N ILE A 45 6.61 4.96 8.52
CA ILE A 45 7.51 6.06 8.18
C ILE A 45 6.88 7.46 8.29
N PHE A 46 6.00 7.67 9.28
CA PHE A 46 5.42 8.99 9.56
C PHE A 46 6.48 10.06 9.85
N ASP A 47 7.62 9.69 10.41
CA ASP A 47 8.70 10.64 10.72
C ASP A 47 9.73 10.84 9.59
N VAL A 48 9.78 9.97 8.55
CA VAL A 48 10.90 9.99 7.58
C VAL A 48 10.48 10.09 6.11
N THR A 49 9.27 9.68 5.71
CA THR A 49 8.95 9.59 4.25
C THR A 49 7.62 10.22 3.82
N ALA A 50 6.84 10.78 4.75
CA ALA A 50 5.60 11.51 4.44
C ALA A 50 4.62 10.76 3.50
N PHE A 51 4.67 9.43 3.50
CA PHE A 51 3.79 8.58 2.71
C PHE A 51 2.67 8.04 3.61
N GLY A 52 1.42 8.29 3.24
CA GLY A 52 0.26 7.90 4.02
C GLY A 52 -0.79 7.27 3.12
N GLY A 53 -0.65 5.98 2.85
CA GLY A 53 -1.60 5.26 2.00
C GLY A 53 -1.75 3.80 2.38
N ASN A 54 -2.92 3.25 2.08
CA ASN A 54 -3.16 1.81 2.16
C ASN A 54 -2.45 1.08 1.00
N GLY A 55 -2.55 -0.24 0.93
CA GLY A 55 -2.08 -0.99 -0.23
C GLY A 55 -2.13 -2.49 -0.03
N ILE A 56 -1.94 -3.25 -1.12
CA ILE A 56 -1.78 -4.71 -1.04
C ILE A 56 -0.33 -5.06 -1.31
N TYR A 57 0.26 -5.81 -0.39
CA TYR A 57 1.67 -6.16 -0.36
C TYR A 57 1.85 -7.67 -0.41
N GLN A 58 2.92 -8.12 -1.04
CA GLN A 58 3.43 -9.48 -0.88
C GLN A 58 4.60 -9.46 0.11
N CYS A 59 4.50 -10.24 1.17
CA CYS A 59 5.57 -10.46 2.12
C CYS A 59 6.46 -11.61 1.64
N LYS A 60 7.75 -11.33 1.40
CA LYS A 60 8.73 -12.36 1.02
C LYS A 60 10.03 -12.09 1.77
N ASN A 61 10.56 -13.09 2.47
CA ASN A 61 11.81 -12.97 3.23
C ASN A 61 11.83 -11.76 4.20
N ASN A 62 10.71 -11.50 4.88
CA ASN A 62 10.49 -10.33 5.75
C ASN A 62 10.46 -8.97 5.03
N GLU A 63 10.55 -8.92 3.70
CA GLU A 63 10.34 -7.70 2.91
C GLU A 63 8.86 -7.58 2.52
N LYS A 64 8.30 -6.38 2.69
CA LYS A 64 6.96 -6.01 2.20
C LYS A 64 7.10 -5.38 0.82
N ILE A 65 6.61 -6.07 -0.22
CA ILE A 65 6.72 -5.60 -1.60
C ILE A 65 5.35 -5.11 -2.06
N PRO A 66 5.18 -3.84 -2.46
CA PRO A 66 3.89 -3.35 -2.97
C PRO A 66 3.52 -4.08 -4.25
N VAL A 67 2.29 -4.58 -4.28
CA VAL A 67 1.71 -5.32 -5.41
C VAL A 67 0.60 -4.52 -6.06
N ILE A 68 -0.22 -3.87 -5.24
CA ILE A 68 -1.17 -2.84 -5.67
C ILE A 68 -0.80 -1.58 -4.91
N LEU A 69 -0.61 -0.51 -5.68
CA LEU A 69 -0.25 0.81 -5.20
C LEU A 69 -1.37 1.40 -4.30
N PRO A 70 -1.10 2.53 -3.63
CA PRO A 70 -2.00 3.10 -2.62
C PRO A 70 -3.35 3.56 -3.16
N ASP A 71 -4.24 3.94 -2.24
CA ASP A 71 -5.60 4.42 -2.51
C ASP A 71 -6.54 3.31 -3.04
N ILE A 72 -6.43 2.13 -2.44
CA ILE A 72 -7.40 1.04 -2.57
C ILE A 72 -8.70 1.47 -1.90
N GLU A 73 -9.77 1.54 -2.70
CA GLU A 73 -11.11 1.91 -2.25
C GLU A 73 -11.86 0.70 -1.70
N GLU A 74 -11.79 -0.44 -2.41
CA GLU A 74 -12.43 -1.68 -2.03
C GLU A 74 -11.55 -2.87 -2.40
N TYR A 75 -11.56 -3.92 -1.59
CA TYR A 75 -11.00 -5.21 -1.97
C TYR A 75 -11.84 -6.37 -1.42
N LYS A 76 -11.81 -7.50 -2.11
CA LYS A 76 -12.39 -8.77 -1.67
C LYS A 76 -11.44 -9.91 -2.00
N TYR A 77 -11.53 -11.00 -1.25
CA TYR A 77 -10.64 -12.14 -1.43
C TYR A 77 -11.29 -13.44 -0.99
N ASN A 78 -10.83 -14.55 -1.56
CA ASN A 78 -11.13 -15.91 -1.13
C ASN A 78 -9.83 -16.73 -1.05
N SER A 79 -9.86 -18.06 -1.01
CA SER A 79 -8.62 -18.86 -0.96
C SER A 79 -7.73 -18.74 -2.21
N GLU A 80 -8.27 -18.31 -3.35
CA GLU A 80 -7.58 -18.36 -4.65
C GLU A 80 -7.25 -16.98 -5.22
N PHE A 81 -8.10 -15.99 -4.97
CA PHE A 81 -8.04 -14.67 -5.59
C PHE A 81 -8.10 -13.54 -4.57
N ILE A 82 -7.52 -12.41 -4.98
CA ILE A 82 -7.78 -11.07 -4.43
C ILE A 82 -8.27 -10.22 -5.59
N ILE A 83 -9.32 -9.44 -5.38
CA ILE A 83 -9.78 -8.43 -6.32
C ILE A 83 -9.83 -7.08 -5.61
N ALA A 84 -9.46 -6.02 -6.30
CA ALA A 84 -9.39 -4.70 -5.71
C ALA A 84 -9.77 -3.60 -6.70
N LYS A 85 -10.34 -2.53 -6.17
CA LYS A 85 -10.63 -1.25 -6.81
C LYS A 85 -9.72 -0.21 -6.18
N GLN A 86 -9.08 0.59 -7.03
CA GLN A 86 -8.15 1.65 -6.63
C GLN A 86 -8.59 2.96 -7.26
N ASN A 87 -8.68 4.02 -6.47
CA ASN A 87 -8.85 5.37 -6.97
C ASN A 87 -7.47 6.02 -7.12
N PHE A 88 -6.95 6.07 -8.35
CA PHE A 88 -5.54 6.37 -8.56
C PHE A 88 -5.16 7.80 -8.15
N ASN A 89 -4.32 7.91 -7.13
CA ASN A 89 -3.68 9.15 -6.73
C ASN A 89 -2.25 9.22 -7.27
N PHE A 90 -2.01 10.15 -8.19
CA PHE A 90 -0.69 10.34 -8.79
C PHE A 90 0.34 10.83 -7.77
N GLU A 91 -0.05 11.67 -6.81
CA GLU A 91 0.85 12.25 -5.83
C GLU A 91 1.34 11.20 -4.83
N GLU A 92 0.43 10.44 -4.23
CA GLU A 92 0.80 9.36 -3.29
C GLU A 92 1.58 8.24 -3.99
N SER A 93 1.22 7.90 -5.22
CA SER A 93 2.00 6.97 -6.03
C SER A 93 3.40 7.51 -6.35
N THR A 94 3.54 8.82 -6.60
CA THR A 94 4.85 9.46 -6.80
C THR A 94 5.69 9.33 -5.54
N ARG A 95 5.13 9.68 -4.37
CA ARG A 95 5.84 9.58 -3.08
C ARG A 95 6.29 8.16 -2.78
N LEU A 96 5.44 7.16 -2.98
CA LEU A 96 5.82 5.76 -2.76
C LEU A 96 6.97 5.34 -3.69
N ILE A 97 6.88 5.66 -4.99
CA ILE A 97 7.94 5.28 -5.94
C ILE A 97 9.24 6.03 -5.67
N GLU A 98 9.18 7.31 -5.30
CA GLU A 98 10.33 8.09 -4.87
C GLU A 98 11.01 7.40 -3.68
N ASN A 99 10.23 7.05 -2.66
CA ASN A 99 10.73 6.32 -1.50
C ASN A 99 11.36 4.97 -1.90
N MET A 100 10.75 4.22 -2.81
CA MET A 100 11.30 2.93 -3.29
C MET A 100 12.63 3.07 -4.06
N LEU A 101 12.89 4.23 -4.67
CA LEU A 101 14.10 4.49 -5.47
C LEU A 101 15.24 5.12 -4.66
N PHE A 102 14.90 6.04 -3.75
CA PHE A 102 15.88 6.90 -3.09
C PHE A 102 16.09 6.59 -1.61
N MET A 103 15.16 5.90 -0.93
CA MET A 103 15.34 5.53 0.48
C MET A 103 16.29 4.34 0.66
N PRO A 104 16.93 4.20 1.84
CA PRO A 104 17.72 3.02 2.15
C PRO A 104 16.89 1.73 1.99
N LYS A 105 17.52 0.68 1.45
CA LYS A 105 16.90 -0.62 1.16
C LYS A 105 16.19 -1.27 2.35
N LEU A 106 16.54 -0.88 3.58
CA LEU A 106 15.92 -1.34 4.82
C LEU A 106 14.43 -0.96 4.92
N TYR A 107 14.02 0.13 4.27
CA TYR A 107 12.64 0.64 4.33
C TYR A 107 11.82 0.21 3.13
N PHE A 108 12.35 0.45 1.93
CA PHE A 108 11.72 0.04 0.68
C PHE A 108 12.74 -0.47 -0.31
N THR A 109 12.35 -1.47 -1.09
CA THR A 109 13.14 -1.96 -2.21
C THR A 109 12.28 -1.97 -3.46
N TYR A 110 12.68 -1.19 -4.47
CA TYR A 110 12.08 -1.29 -5.79
C TYR A 110 12.23 -2.70 -6.36
N ASN A 111 11.10 -3.29 -6.78
CA ASN A 111 11.08 -4.62 -7.40
C ASN A 111 10.29 -4.60 -8.72
N LYS A 112 11.03 -4.68 -9.83
CA LYS A 112 10.47 -4.64 -11.18
C LYS A 112 9.50 -5.77 -11.52
N LYS A 113 9.49 -6.86 -10.75
CA LYS A 113 8.52 -7.95 -10.92
C LYS A 113 7.08 -7.49 -10.68
N PHE A 114 6.88 -6.49 -9.81
CA PHE A 114 5.56 -6.06 -9.36
C PHE A 114 5.16 -4.71 -9.93
N ILE A 115 6.13 -3.80 -10.12
CA ILE A 115 5.90 -2.48 -10.71
C ILE A 115 6.88 -2.30 -11.87
N ASN A 116 6.38 -2.39 -13.10
CA ASN A 116 7.19 -2.21 -14.29
C ASN A 116 7.35 -0.72 -14.60
N LEU A 117 8.53 -0.17 -14.32
CA LEU A 117 8.90 1.22 -14.59
C LEU A 117 9.61 1.33 -15.94
N ASN A 118 9.59 2.51 -16.56
CA ASN A 118 10.32 2.73 -17.81
C ASN A 118 11.83 2.57 -17.60
N GLU A 119 12.40 1.46 -18.09
CA GLU A 119 13.82 1.12 -17.91
C GLU A 119 14.75 2.19 -18.55
N ASN A 120 14.45 2.65 -19.76
CA ASN A 120 15.23 3.68 -20.44
C ASN A 120 15.25 5.03 -19.68
N PHE A 121 14.18 5.32 -18.94
CA PHE A 121 14.13 6.51 -18.09
C PHE A 121 14.87 6.27 -16.77
N LEU A 122 14.71 5.09 -16.17
CA LEU A 122 15.44 4.67 -14.96
C LEU A 122 16.95 4.70 -15.14
N GLU A 123 17.47 4.36 -16.32
CA GLU A 123 18.91 4.43 -16.63
C GLU A 123 19.50 5.85 -16.50
N LYS A 124 18.66 6.89 -16.54
CA LYS A 124 19.07 8.28 -16.38
C LYS A 124 19.11 8.73 -14.90
N LEU A 125 18.82 7.81 -13.97
CA LEU A 125 18.86 8.09 -12.54
C LEU A 125 20.29 8.42 -12.09
N ASP A 126 20.51 9.66 -11.67
CA ASP A 126 21.74 10.09 -11.04
C ASP A 126 21.64 9.91 -9.52
N LYS A 127 22.32 8.90 -9.00
CA LYS A 127 22.33 8.60 -7.55
C LYS A 127 23.25 9.52 -6.74
N THR A 128 24.03 10.38 -7.41
CA THR A 128 24.89 11.36 -6.75
C THR A 128 24.12 12.64 -6.40
N GLU A 129 23.05 12.94 -7.14
CA GLU A 129 22.11 14.02 -6.83
C GLU A 129 21.06 13.55 -5.80
N GLN A 130 21.43 13.51 -4.52
CA GLN A 130 20.51 13.13 -3.43
C GLN A 130 19.95 14.36 -2.72
N ASN A 131 19.10 15.12 -3.42
CA ASN A 131 18.26 16.15 -2.80
C ASN A 131 16.79 15.93 -3.17
N SER A 132 15.89 16.35 -2.28
CA SER A 132 14.44 16.13 -2.42
C SER A 132 13.85 16.71 -3.70
N ILE A 133 14.38 17.82 -4.19
CA ILE A 133 13.90 18.48 -5.42
C ILE A 133 14.23 17.63 -6.65
N TYR A 134 15.44 17.07 -6.72
CA TYR A 134 15.84 16.19 -7.80
C TYR A 134 15.02 14.90 -7.79
N SER A 135 14.90 14.25 -6.63
CA SER A 135 14.21 12.97 -6.50
C SER A 135 12.72 13.08 -6.86
N GLU A 136 12.04 14.14 -6.43
CA GLU A 136 10.66 14.43 -6.81
C GLU A 136 10.54 14.64 -8.33
N LYS A 137 11.35 15.55 -8.90
CA LYS A 137 11.31 15.88 -10.33
C LYS A 137 11.61 14.68 -11.22
N PHE A 138 12.61 13.88 -10.85
CA PHE A 138 12.96 12.64 -11.53
C PHE A 138 11.81 11.66 -11.49
N THR A 139 11.23 11.43 -10.31
CA THR A 139 10.14 10.46 -10.12
C THR A 139 8.89 10.86 -10.90
N ILE A 140 8.49 12.13 -10.87
CA ILE A 140 7.37 12.64 -11.68
C ILE A 140 7.64 12.39 -13.18
N GLY A 141 8.87 12.67 -13.64
CA GLY A 141 9.29 12.41 -15.01
C GLY A 141 9.19 10.92 -15.38
N LEU A 142 9.67 10.05 -14.50
CA LEU A 142 9.62 8.60 -14.66
C LEU A 142 8.18 8.09 -14.77
N LEU A 143 7.30 8.48 -13.86
CA LEU A 143 5.90 8.05 -13.86
C LEU A 143 5.15 8.60 -15.07
N LYS A 144 5.45 9.81 -15.53
CA LYS A 144 4.90 10.36 -16.78
C LYS A 144 5.28 9.55 -18.02
N ASN A 145 6.46 8.95 -18.03
CA ASN A 145 6.98 8.16 -19.15
C ASN A 145 6.80 6.64 -18.97
N THR A 146 6.08 6.20 -17.94
CA THR A 146 5.83 4.77 -17.71
C THR A 146 4.39 4.42 -18.11
N SER A 147 4.24 3.48 -19.05
CA SER A 147 2.94 3.11 -19.64
C SER A 147 1.92 2.61 -18.61
N VAL A 148 2.35 1.90 -17.57
CA VAL A 148 1.43 1.43 -16.52
C VAL A 148 0.76 2.58 -15.77
N PHE A 149 1.51 3.66 -15.48
CA PHE A 149 1.00 4.86 -14.81
C PHE A 149 0.20 5.75 -15.75
N GLU A 150 0.53 5.77 -17.05
CA GLU A 150 -0.31 6.38 -18.06
C GLU A 150 -1.70 5.71 -18.09
N LYS A 151 -1.73 4.38 -18.11
CA LYS A 151 -2.99 3.61 -18.05
C LYS A 151 -3.76 3.91 -16.76
N MET A 152 -3.09 3.95 -15.60
CA MET A 152 -3.73 4.28 -14.33
C MET A 152 -4.41 5.66 -14.35
N ARG A 153 -3.73 6.67 -14.91
CA ARG A 153 -4.28 8.03 -15.06
C ARG A 153 -5.48 8.09 -16.00
N ILE A 154 -5.43 7.38 -17.13
CA ILE A 154 -6.53 7.36 -18.11
C ILE A 154 -7.76 6.72 -17.49
N ASN A 155 -7.58 5.59 -16.79
CA ASN A 155 -8.67 4.86 -16.16
C ASN A 155 -9.32 5.63 -15.00
N LYS A 156 -8.53 6.42 -14.24
CA LYS A 156 -8.86 7.03 -12.93
C LYS A 156 -9.16 5.98 -11.86
N GLU A 157 -10.13 5.11 -12.11
CA GLU A 157 -10.41 3.92 -11.31
C GLU A 157 -9.73 2.69 -11.91
N ASN A 158 -8.86 2.05 -11.12
CA ASN A 158 -8.11 0.89 -11.56
C ASN A 158 -8.56 -0.35 -10.82
N TYR A 159 -8.75 -1.42 -11.58
CA TYR A 159 -9.19 -2.70 -11.06
C TYR A 159 -8.06 -3.72 -11.17
N TYR A 160 -7.96 -4.59 -10.18
CA TYR A 160 -6.91 -5.60 -10.09
C TYR A 160 -7.50 -6.96 -9.75
N ILE A 161 -6.88 -8.00 -10.30
CA ILE A 161 -7.09 -9.39 -9.90
C ILE A 161 -5.71 -9.97 -9.58
N ILE A 162 -5.54 -10.55 -8.40
CA ILE A 162 -4.35 -11.31 -8.00
C ILE A 162 -4.74 -12.78 -7.89
N GLU A 163 -4.06 -13.61 -8.66
CA GLU A 163 -4.13 -15.07 -8.56
C GLU A 163 -3.05 -15.56 -7.59
N LYS A 164 -3.46 -16.02 -6.40
CA LYS A 164 -2.57 -16.25 -5.25
C LYS A 164 -1.60 -17.39 -5.44
N LYS A 165 -2.01 -18.47 -6.11
CA LYS A 165 -1.15 -19.65 -6.33
C LYS A 165 -0.09 -19.38 -7.38
N ALA A 166 -0.48 -18.74 -8.49
CA ALA A 166 0.42 -18.39 -9.58
C ALA A 166 1.28 -17.14 -9.29
N LEU A 167 0.97 -16.39 -8.23
CA LEU A 167 1.57 -15.09 -7.93
C LEU A 167 1.48 -14.13 -9.12
N LYS A 168 0.34 -14.16 -9.81
CA LYS A 168 0.09 -13.41 -11.04
C LYS A 168 -0.88 -12.28 -10.77
N ILE A 169 -0.53 -11.09 -11.25
CA ILE A 169 -1.30 -9.87 -11.07
C ILE A 169 -1.83 -9.45 -12.45
N TYR A 170 -3.14 -9.25 -12.53
CA TYR A 170 -3.83 -8.72 -13.69
C TYR A 170 -4.28 -7.31 -13.34
N GLY A 171 -3.55 -6.31 -13.82
CA GLY A 171 -3.84 -4.91 -13.58
C GLY A 171 -2.68 -4.00 -13.95
N PRO A 172 -2.89 -2.68 -13.98
CA PRO A 172 -4.18 -1.99 -13.80
C PRO A 172 -5.16 -2.27 -14.95
N LEU A 173 -6.41 -2.58 -14.62
CA LEU A 173 -7.49 -2.85 -15.58
C LEU A 173 -8.53 -1.73 -15.53
N SER A 174 -9.16 -1.43 -16.66
CA SER A 174 -10.44 -0.73 -16.68
C SER A 174 -11.57 -1.65 -16.19
N ILE A 175 -12.73 -1.09 -15.87
CA ILE A 175 -13.88 -1.90 -15.42
C ILE A 175 -14.31 -2.95 -16.45
N SER A 176 -14.21 -2.66 -17.75
CA SER A 176 -14.58 -3.61 -18.82
C SER A 176 -13.56 -4.75 -18.93
N GLU A 177 -12.27 -4.44 -18.86
CA GLU A 177 -11.18 -5.42 -18.82
C GLU A 177 -11.28 -6.31 -17.57
N PHE A 178 -11.60 -5.72 -16.42
CA PHE A 178 -11.81 -6.43 -15.16
C PHE A 178 -12.95 -7.43 -15.25
N LYS A 179 -14.14 -7.00 -15.71
CA LYS A 179 -15.30 -7.88 -15.88
C LYS A 179 -14.99 -9.06 -16.80
N LYS A 180 -14.33 -8.79 -17.94
CA LYS A 180 -13.90 -9.85 -18.88
C LYS A 180 -12.90 -10.81 -18.25
N THR A 181 -11.90 -10.29 -17.53
CA THR A 181 -10.87 -11.12 -16.89
C THR A 181 -11.45 -11.96 -15.75
N LYS A 182 -12.32 -11.37 -14.93
CA LYS A 182 -13.05 -12.05 -13.84
C LYS A 182 -13.89 -13.21 -14.38
N GLN A 183 -14.58 -13.01 -15.50
CA GLN A 183 -15.36 -14.04 -16.19
C GLN A 183 -14.46 -15.15 -16.74
N ASN A 184 -13.37 -14.80 -17.45
CA ASN A 184 -12.43 -15.77 -18.01
C ASN A 184 -11.76 -16.66 -16.94
N LEU A 185 -11.53 -16.11 -15.75
CA LEU A 185 -10.95 -16.82 -14.61
C LEU A 185 -12.00 -17.49 -13.71
N ASN A 186 -13.30 -17.42 -14.06
CA ASN A 186 -14.41 -17.98 -13.28
C ASN A 186 -14.41 -17.55 -11.80
N ILE A 187 -14.09 -16.27 -11.52
CA ILE A 187 -13.96 -15.78 -10.16
C ILE A 187 -15.33 -15.52 -9.54
N ASN A 188 -15.70 -16.34 -8.55
CA ASN A 188 -16.92 -16.19 -7.77
C ASN A 188 -16.71 -15.31 -6.52
N LEU A 189 -16.48 -14.01 -6.75
CA LEU A 189 -16.44 -12.98 -5.72
C LEU A 189 -17.36 -11.83 -6.17
N ASN A 190 -18.38 -11.48 -5.39
CA ASN A 190 -19.26 -10.36 -5.72
C ASN A 190 -18.51 -9.06 -5.53
N PHE A 191 -18.37 -8.24 -6.58
CA PHE A 191 -17.57 -7.01 -6.60
C PHE A 191 -18.35 -6.07 -7.51
N ASP A 192 -19.06 -5.15 -6.87
CA ASP A 192 -20.08 -4.31 -7.50
C ASP A 192 -19.48 -2.96 -7.91
#